data_AF-A0A3N5FII6-F1
#
_entry.id   AF-A0A3N5FII6-F1
#
_cell.length_a   1.000
_cell.length_b   1.000
_cell.length_c   1.000
_cell.angle_alpha   90.00
_cell.angle_beta   90.00
_cell.angle_gamma   90.00
#
_symmetry.space_group_name_H-M   'P 1'
#
loop_
_entity.id
_entity.type
_entity.pdbx_description
1 polymer ?
#
loop_
_entity_poly.entity_id
_entity_poly.type
_entity_poly.pdbx_seq_one_letter_code
_entity_poly.pdbx_strand_id
1 'polypeptide(L)'
;MQKLKDMAHIERKKSVRNSMHDTRRKRMDEPIIVSTALTERHDAERLARLLLEDKLIACAQILGPGQSLYWWQGKIEETPEIYLFLKTDRSLFKRVEQRIKAEHPYQVPEIVATPVIEGNSDYLAWMKGELSK
;
A
#
# COMPACT_ATOMS: atom_id res chain seq x y z
N MET A 1 44.31 25.41 -10.13
CA MET A 1 42.97 25.91 -9.72
C MET A 1 41.80 25.18 -10.39
N GLN A 2 41.90 24.68 -11.63
CA GLN A 2 40.82 23.93 -12.30
C GLN A 2 40.47 22.60 -11.61
N LYS A 3 41.47 21.77 -11.27
CA LYS A 3 41.26 20.47 -10.59
C LYS A 3 40.49 20.57 -9.26
N LEU A 4 40.69 21.63 -8.48
CA LEU A 4 39.98 21.86 -7.22
C LEU A 4 38.49 22.20 -7.42
N LYS A 5 38.15 22.91 -8.50
CA LYS A 5 36.75 23.23 -8.85
C LYS A 5 36.00 21.99 -9.33
N ASP A 6 36.67 21.12 -10.09
CA ASP A 6 36.08 19.88 -10.59
C ASP A 6 35.81 18.88 -9.46
N MET A 7 36.73 18.77 -8.47
CA MET A 7 36.52 17.93 -7.28
C MET A 7 35.34 18.41 -6.43
N ALA A 8 35.23 19.71 -6.16
CA ALA A 8 34.10 20.29 -5.43
C ALA A 8 32.76 20.06 -6.16
N HIS A 9 32.75 20.10 -7.49
CA HIS A 9 31.55 19.85 -8.28
C HIS A 9 31.13 18.36 -8.27
N ILE A 10 32.10 17.44 -8.26
CA ILE A 10 31.86 15.99 -8.14
C ILE A 10 31.34 15.63 -6.75
N GLU A 11 31.91 16.18 -5.68
CA GLU A 11 31.44 15.95 -4.31
C GLU A 11 30.02 16.47 -4.09
N ARG A 12 29.70 17.66 -4.62
CA ARG A 12 28.34 18.23 -4.57
C ARG A 12 27.33 17.35 -5.33
N LYS A 13 27.70 16.83 -6.50
CA LYS A 13 26.86 15.89 -7.27
C LYS A 13 26.66 14.55 -6.54
N LYS A 14 27.69 14.01 -5.88
CA LYS A 14 27.59 12.80 -5.05
C LYS A 14 26.69 13.02 -3.82
N SER A 15 26.83 14.15 -3.13
CA SER A 15 26.01 14.53 -1.97
C SER A 15 24.52 14.66 -2.34
N VAL A 16 24.19 15.35 -3.44
CA VAL A 16 22.80 15.49 -3.92
C VAL A 16 22.22 14.14 -4.34
N ARG A 17 23.01 13.30 -5.04
CA ARG A 17 22.57 11.96 -5.45
C ARG A 17 22.29 11.05 -4.24
N ASN A 18 23.10 11.13 -3.19
CA ASN A 18 22.90 10.39 -1.94
C ASN A 18 21.66 10.88 -1.18
N SER A 19 21.45 12.20 -1.07
CA SER A 19 20.25 12.79 -0.46
C SER A 19 18.97 12.41 -1.22
N MET A 20 19.00 12.39 -2.55
CA MET A 20 17.86 11.94 -3.37
C MET A 20 17.57 10.43 -3.21
N HIS A 21 18.62 9.60 -3.08
CA HIS A 21 18.44 8.16 -2.80
C HIS A 21 17.84 7.93 -1.42
N ASP A 22 18.33 8.64 -0.41
CA ASP A 22 17.82 8.55 0.96
C ASP A 22 16.35 9.00 1.02
N THR A 23 16.01 10.14 0.41
CA THR A 23 14.62 10.63 0.35
C THR A 23 13.69 9.70 -0.45
N ARG A 24 14.18 9.04 -1.51
CA ARG A 24 13.38 8.04 -2.24
C ARG A 24 13.17 6.78 -1.42
N ARG A 25 14.21 6.29 -0.75
CA ARG A 25 14.14 5.10 0.11
C ARG A 25 13.23 5.32 1.31
N LYS A 26 13.34 6.50 1.95
CA LYS A 26 12.46 6.93 3.04
C LYS A 26 11.00 6.96 2.61
N ARG A 27 10.72 7.42 1.38
CA ARG A 27 9.37 7.40 0.79
C ARG A 27 8.82 6.01 0.48
N MET A 28 9.66 5.02 0.20
CA MET A 28 9.21 3.65 -0.09
C MET A 28 8.90 2.83 1.17
N ASP A 29 9.42 3.24 2.32
CA ASP A 29 9.16 2.64 3.63
C ASP A 29 8.04 3.37 4.40
N GLU A 30 7.23 4.19 3.71
CA GLU A 30 6.11 4.90 4.33
C GLU A 30 4.92 3.97 4.57
N PRO A 31 4.30 3.98 5.76
CA PRO A 31 3.08 3.24 6.03
C PRO A 31 1.93 3.75 5.15
N ILE A 32 1.14 2.81 4.62
CA ILE A 32 -0.07 3.09 3.84
C ILE A 32 -1.23 2.21 4.32
N ILE A 33 -2.45 2.68 4.09
CA ILE A 33 -3.65 1.87 4.17
C ILE A 33 -4.11 1.59 2.75
N VAL A 34 -4.19 0.32 2.37
CA VAL A 34 -4.81 -0.13 1.12
C VAL A 34 -6.26 -0.49 1.40
N SER A 35 -7.17 0.13 0.66
CA SER A 35 -8.60 -0.14 0.72
C SER A 35 -9.05 -0.92 -0.52
N THR A 36 -9.94 -1.89 -0.29
CA THR A 36 -10.63 -2.68 -1.33
C THR A 36 -11.98 -3.16 -0.79
N ALA A 37 -12.82 -3.75 -1.63
CA ALA A 37 -14.14 -4.23 -1.26
C ALA A 37 -14.48 -5.53 -1.98
N LEU A 38 -15.15 -6.46 -1.30
CA LEU A 38 -15.65 -7.72 -1.86
C LEU A 38 -17.12 -7.93 -1.51
N THR A 39 -17.87 -8.63 -2.35
CA THR A 39 -19.30 -8.91 -2.10
C THR A 39 -19.53 -9.80 -0.88
N GLU A 40 -18.66 -10.80 -0.68
CA GLU A 40 -18.84 -11.84 0.33
C GLU A 40 -17.83 -11.74 1.46
N ARG A 41 -18.33 -11.82 2.70
CA ARG A 41 -17.49 -11.75 3.91
C ARG A 41 -16.44 -12.86 3.95
N HIS A 42 -16.82 -14.07 3.55
CA HIS A 42 -15.90 -15.20 3.49
C HIS A 42 -14.72 -14.94 2.54
N ASP A 43 -14.96 -14.34 1.37
CA ASP A 43 -13.88 -14.03 0.43
C ASP A 43 -12.99 -12.90 0.94
N ALA A 44 -13.56 -11.89 1.62
CA ALA A 44 -12.79 -10.84 2.28
C ALA A 44 -11.87 -11.39 3.38
N GLU A 45 -12.38 -12.30 4.20
CA GLU A 45 -11.61 -13.00 5.24
C GLU A 45 -10.51 -13.88 4.64
N ARG A 46 -10.82 -14.62 3.56
CA ARG A 46 -9.83 -15.44 2.85
C ARG A 46 -8.69 -14.58 2.29
N LEU A 47 -9.02 -13.50 1.58
CA LEU A 47 -8.04 -12.58 1.01
C LEU A 47 -7.15 -11.96 2.09
N ALA A 48 -7.75 -11.50 3.19
CA ALA A 48 -7.01 -10.93 4.31
C ALA A 48 -6.01 -11.93 4.91
N ARG A 49 -6.40 -13.20 5.07
CA ARG A 49 -5.51 -14.27 5.56
C ARG A 49 -4.35 -14.54 4.62
N LEU A 50 -4.63 -14.69 3.31
CA LEU A 50 -3.57 -14.92 2.31
C LEU A 50 -2.54 -13.79 2.31
N LEU A 51 -2.98 -12.53 2.38
CA LEU A 51 -2.09 -11.37 2.41
C LEU A 51 -1.25 -11.31 3.70
N LEU A 52 -1.79 -11.75 4.84
CA LEU A 52 -1.07 -11.85 6.12
C LEU A 52 -0.04 -12.99 6.09
N GLU A 53 -0.44 -14.17 5.58
CA GLU A 53 0.43 -15.34 5.44
C GLU A 53 1.62 -15.07 4.51
N ASP A 54 1.38 -14.35 3.42
CA ASP A 54 2.42 -13.89 2.49
C ASP A 54 3.28 -12.74 3.06
N LYS A 55 2.97 -12.27 4.28
CA LYS A 55 3.59 -11.10 4.94
C LYS A 55 3.58 -9.86 4.05
N LEU A 56 2.54 -9.69 3.25
CA LEU A 56 2.33 -8.52 2.37
C LEU A 56 1.65 -7.37 3.11
N ILE A 57 0.91 -7.68 4.17
CA ILE A 57 0.26 -6.74 5.07
C ILE A 57 0.54 -7.17 6.50
N ALA A 58 0.51 -6.23 7.45
CA ALA A 58 0.64 -6.53 8.87
C ALA A 58 -0.71 -6.68 9.57
N CYS A 59 -1.75 -6.01 9.07
CA CYS A 59 -3.08 -6.00 9.67
C CYS A 59 -4.16 -5.77 8.60
N ALA A 60 -5.32 -6.37 8.80
CA ALA A 60 -6.54 -6.11 8.04
C ALA A 60 -7.68 -5.75 8.99
N GLN A 61 -8.48 -4.74 8.63
CA GLN A 61 -9.80 -4.51 9.23
C GLN A 61 -10.86 -4.88 8.20
N ILE A 62 -11.90 -5.60 8.64
CA ILE A 62 -12.99 -6.10 7.80
C ILE A 62 -14.29 -5.46 8.29
N LEU A 63 -14.84 -4.54 7.52
CA LEU A 63 -16.03 -3.76 7.87
C LEU A 63 -17.18 -4.08 6.92
N GLY A 64 -18.39 -4.23 7.47
CA GLY A 64 -19.60 -4.48 6.69
C GLY A 64 -20.58 -5.39 7.43
N PRO A 65 -21.78 -5.59 6.86
CA PRO A 65 -22.16 -5.25 5.49
C PRO A 65 -22.33 -3.74 5.24
N GLY A 66 -21.99 -3.29 4.03
CA GLY A 66 -22.27 -1.95 3.53
C GLY A 66 -22.78 -1.97 2.09
N GLN A 67 -22.89 -0.80 1.47
CA GLN A 67 -23.38 -0.63 0.10
C GLN A 67 -22.44 0.30 -0.68
N SER A 68 -22.12 -0.06 -1.91
CA SER A 68 -21.45 0.80 -2.89
C SER A 68 -22.42 1.19 -3.99
N LEU A 69 -22.47 2.49 -4.31
CA LEU A 69 -23.27 3.04 -5.40
C LEU A 69 -22.35 3.63 -6.47
N TYR A 70 -22.53 3.23 -7.72
CA TYR A 70 -21.66 3.67 -8.82
C TYR A 70 -22.39 3.67 -10.16
N TRP A 71 -21.87 4.43 -11.13
CA TRP A 71 -22.39 4.42 -12.49
C TRP A 71 -21.84 3.25 -13.29
N TRP A 72 -22.73 2.48 -13.90
CA TRP A 72 -22.38 1.43 -14.84
C TRP A 72 -23.40 1.37 -15.98
N GLN A 73 -22.91 1.35 -17.22
CA GLN A 73 -23.74 1.26 -18.43
C GLN A 73 -24.94 2.23 -18.46
N GLY A 74 -24.75 3.45 -17.96
CA GLY A 74 -25.79 4.49 -17.97
C GLY A 74 -26.86 4.36 -16.88
N LYS A 75 -26.66 3.51 -15.87
CA LYS A 75 -27.49 3.47 -14.65
C LYS A 75 -26.62 3.52 -13.40
N ILE A 76 -27.23 3.93 -12.29
CA ILE A 76 -26.65 3.77 -10.95
C ILE A 76 -26.91 2.32 -10.54
N GLU A 77 -25.85 1.59 -10.26
CA GLU A 77 -25.88 0.27 -9.64
C GLU A 77 -25.65 0.42 -8.14
N GLU A 78 -26.24 -0.51 -7.38
CA GLU A 78 -26.01 -0.66 -5.95
C GLU A 78 -25.51 -2.08 -5.70
N THR A 79 -24.45 -2.23 -4.91
CA THR A 79 -23.85 -3.54 -4.63
C THR A 79 -23.54 -3.68 -3.14
N PRO A 80 -23.96 -4.78 -2.48
CA PRO A 80 -23.54 -5.08 -1.12
C PRO A 80 -22.04 -5.39 -1.09
N GLU A 81 -21.34 -4.82 -0.13
CA GLU A 81 -19.89 -4.89 -0.04
C GLU A 81 -19.41 -5.13 1.40
N ILE A 82 -18.25 -5.76 1.50
CA ILE A 82 -17.43 -5.95 2.68
C ILE A 82 -16.10 -5.23 2.43
N TYR A 83 -15.87 -4.17 3.18
CA TYR A 83 -14.71 -3.30 3.02
C TYR A 83 -13.52 -3.85 3.79
N LEU A 84 -12.37 -3.85 3.12
CA LEU A 84 -11.07 -4.19 3.68
C LEU A 84 -10.20 -2.95 3.79
N PHE A 85 -9.57 -2.78 4.96
CA PHE A 85 -8.52 -1.78 5.17
C PHE A 85 -7.25 -2.47 5.63
N LEU A 86 -6.28 -2.56 4.74
CA LEU A 86 -5.06 -3.35 4.87
C LEU A 86 -3.87 -2.43 5.17
N LYS A 87 -3.08 -2.72 6.19
CA LYS A 87 -1.95 -1.87 6.62
C LYS A 87 -0.66 -2.50 6.17
N THR A 88 0.13 -1.75 5.41
CA THR A 88 1.38 -2.22 4.80
C THR A 88 2.33 -1.05 4.56
N ASP A 89 3.54 -1.35 4.10
CA ASP A 89 4.50 -0.37 3.61
C ASP A 89 4.26 -0.08 2.12
N ARG A 90 4.51 1.18 1.72
CA ARG A 90 4.36 1.63 0.33
C ARG A 90 5.15 0.78 -0.67
N SER A 91 6.31 0.26 -0.27
CA SER A 91 7.16 -0.62 -1.08
C SER A 91 6.45 -1.92 -1.50
N LEU A 92 5.46 -2.38 -0.72
CA LEU A 92 4.72 -3.62 -0.97
C LEU A 92 3.43 -3.41 -1.75
N PHE A 93 3.01 -2.17 -2.01
CA PHE A 93 1.75 -1.87 -2.67
C PHE A 93 1.55 -2.66 -3.97
N LYS A 94 2.59 -2.79 -4.81
CA LYS A 94 2.47 -3.53 -6.08
C LYS A 94 2.29 -5.04 -5.90
N ARG A 95 2.91 -5.64 -4.88
CA ARG A 95 2.71 -7.06 -4.56
C ARG A 95 1.31 -7.28 -3.98
N VAL A 96 0.86 -6.38 -3.11
CA VAL A 96 -0.52 -6.38 -2.58
C VAL A 96 -1.53 -6.25 -3.72
N GLU A 97 -1.36 -5.28 -4.62
CA GLU A 97 -2.23 -5.07 -5.78
C GLU A 97 -2.34 -6.33 -6.66
N GLN A 98 -1.19 -6.95 -6.98
CA GLN A 98 -1.14 -8.18 -7.78
C GLN A 98 -1.86 -9.33 -7.10
N ARG A 99 -1.63 -9.52 -5.80
CA ARG A 99 -2.26 -10.59 -5.02
C ARG A 99 -3.76 -10.39 -4.91
N ILE A 100 -4.23 -9.17 -4.66
CA ILE A 100 -5.67 -8.86 -4.67
C ILE A 100 -6.24 -9.19 -6.04
N LYS A 101 -5.67 -8.68 -7.14
CA LYS A 101 -6.16 -8.94 -8.50
C LYS A 101 -6.23 -10.43 -8.87
N ALA A 102 -5.32 -11.26 -8.35
CA ALA A 102 -5.31 -12.68 -8.62
C ALA A 102 -6.46 -13.43 -7.91
N GLU A 103 -6.90 -12.94 -6.74
CA GLU A 103 -7.90 -13.59 -5.90
C GLU A 103 -9.29 -12.96 -6.00
N HIS A 104 -9.39 -11.76 -6.60
CA HIS A 104 -10.60 -10.96 -6.61
C HIS A 104 -11.61 -11.43 -7.68
N PRO A 105 -12.92 -11.51 -7.37
CA PRO A 105 -13.93 -11.93 -8.34
C PRO A 105 -14.13 -10.92 -9.50
N TYR A 106 -13.99 -9.63 -9.21
CA TYR A 106 -14.11 -8.57 -10.22
C TYR A 106 -12.87 -8.45 -11.12
N GLN A 107 -13.09 -8.14 -12.40
CA GLN A 107 -12.02 -7.87 -13.37
C GLN A 107 -11.23 -6.60 -13.03
N VAL A 108 -11.90 -5.59 -12.46
CA VAL A 108 -11.31 -4.31 -12.05
C VAL A 108 -11.72 -4.03 -10.60
N PRO A 109 -11.02 -4.60 -9.61
CA PRO A 109 -11.29 -4.30 -8.21
C PRO A 109 -10.90 -2.86 -7.85
N GLU A 110 -11.62 -2.26 -6.90
CA GLU A 110 -11.14 -1.06 -6.21
C GLU A 110 -9.91 -1.43 -5.38
N ILE A 111 -8.76 -0.80 -5.66
CA ILE A 111 -7.53 -0.95 -4.87
C ILE A 111 -6.88 0.43 -4.75
N VAL A 112 -7.08 1.09 -3.63
CA VAL A 112 -6.62 2.47 -3.40
C VAL A 112 -5.71 2.52 -2.18
N ALA A 113 -4.60 3.26 -2.27
CA ALA A 113 -3.69 3.47 -1.15
C ALA A 113 -3.78 4.90 -0.61
N THR A 114 -3.97 5.01 0.71
CA THR A 114 -3.97 6.27 1.44
C THR A 114 -2.72 6.35 2.32
N PRO A 115 -1.97 7.46 2.31
CA PRO A 115 -0.79 7.61 3.15
C PRO A 115 -1.16 7.70 4.63
N VAL A 116 -0.41 7.01 5.49
CA VAL A 116 -0.45 7.23 6.94
C VAL A 116 0.58 8.31 7.27
N ILE A 117 0.09 9.50 7.61
CA ILE A 117 0.96 10.66 7.89
C ILE A 117 1.64 10.51 9.26
N GLU A 118 0.88 10.05 10.26
CA GLU A 118 1.34 9.83 11.63
C GLU A 118 0.63 8.62 12.24
N GLY A 119 1.25 8.03 13.26
CA GLY A 119 0.70 6.91 14.02
C GLY A 119 1.54 6.67 15.27
N ASN A 120 1.05 5.82 16.17
CA ASN A 120 1.82 5.42 17.34
C ASN A 120 3.12 4.72 16.91
N SER A 121 4.27 5.17 17.46
CA SER A 121 5.60 4.70 17.05
C SER A 121 5.78 3.19 17.23
N ASP A 122 5.28 2.63 18.34
CA ASP A 122 5.41 1.20 18.64
C ASP A 122 4.57 0.36 17.67
N TYR A 123 3.35 0.83 17.35
CA TYR A 123 2.50 0.19 16.34
C TYR A 123 3.13 0.20 14.95
N LEU A 124 3.70 1.33 14.52
CA LEU A 124 4.36 1.42 13.22
C LEU A 124 5.64 0.57 13.16
N ALA A 125 6.38 0.47 14.27
CA ALA A 125 7.53 -0.41 14.39
C ALA A 125 7.14 -1.89 14.30
N TRP A 126 6.10 -2.31 15.02
CA TRP A 126 5.53 -3.66 14.91
C TRP A 126 5.08 -3.96 13.49
N MET A 127 4.30 -3.05 12.89
CA MET A 127 3.79 -3.20 11.53
C MET A 127 4.93 -3.48 10.54
N LYS A 128 6.02 -2.69 10.62
CA LYS A 128 7.20 -2.88 9.78
C LYS A 128 7.94 -4.19 10.05
N GLY A 129 7.93 -4.68 11.29
CA GLY A 129 8.56 -5.94 11.69
C GLY A 129 7.86 -7.19 11.14
N GLU A 130 6.56 -7.12 10.84
CA GLU A 130 5.80 -8.26 10.34
C GLU A 130 5.88 -8.48 8.83
N LEU A 131 6.35 -7.49 8.07
CA LEU A 131 6.33 -7.46 6.61
C LEU A 131 7.54 -8.16 5.97
N SER A 132 7.33 -8.86 4.85
CA SER A 132 8.41 -9.43 4.03
C SER A 132 8.92 -8.40 3.02
N LYS A 133 10.18 -7.97 3.18
CA LYS A 133 10.83 -7.04 2.23
C LYS A 133 11.44 -7.74 1.04
#